data_AF-A0A3C1GLZ8-F1
#
_entry.id   AF-A0A3C1GLZ8-F1
#
_cell.length_a   1.000
_cell.length_b   1.000
_cell.length_c   1.000
_cell.angle_alpha   90.00
_cell.angle_beta   90.00
_cell.angle_gamma   90.00
#
_symmetry.space_group_name_H-M   'P 1'
#
loop_
_entity.id
_entity.type
_entity.pdbx_description
1 polymer ?
#
loop_
_entity_poly.entity_id
_entity_poly.type
_entity_poly.pdbx_seq_one_letter_code
_entity_poly.pdbx_strand_id
1 'polypeptide(L)' 'MKLTIELSPAQTDRLRQEAERLGLAPEDLARAAIADLLATRDDDFKAAAERVLRKNEELYRRLA' A
#
# COMPACT_ATOMS: atom_id res chain seq x y z
N MET A 1 1.91 -18.34 -8.38
CA MET A 1 3.29 -18.15 -8.91
C MET A 1 4.27 -18.25 -7.74
N LYS A 2 5.48 -18.80 -7.96
CA LYS A 2 6.58 -18.75 -6.99
C LYS A 2 7.67 -17.83 -7.55
N LEU A 3 8.21 -16.95 -6.71
CA LEU A 3 9.28 -16.03 -7.06
C LEU A 3 10.41 -16.24 -6.05
N THR A 4 11.64 -16.34 -6.55
CA THR A 4 12.84 -16.33 -5.72
C THR A 4 13.45 -14.94 -5.82
N ILE A 5 13.73 -14.31 -4.69
CA ILE A 5 14.26 -12.95 -4.61
C ILE A 5 15.55 -13.01 -3.81
N GLU A 6 16.63 -12.47 -4.36
CA GLU A 6 17.87 -12.32 -3.61
C GLU A 6 17.79 -11.06 -2.75
N LEU A 7 18.05 -11.22 -1.46
CA LEU A 7 18.11 -10.14 -0.49
C LEU A 7 19.54 -10.02 0.02
N SER A 8 20.00 -8.79 0.22
CA SER A 8 21.24 -8.58 0.96
C SER A 8 21.09 -9.10 2.40
N PRO A 9 22.20 -9.43 3.10
CA PRO A 9 22.13 -9.87 4.49
C PRO A 9 21.36 -8.89 5.39
N ALA A 10 21.59 -7.58 5.23
CA ALA A 10 20.90 -6.54 5.98
C ALA A 10 19.38 -6.51 5.71
N GLN A 11 18.95 -6.71 4.46
CA GLN A 11 17.53 -6.80 4.12
C GLN A 11 16.89 -8.06 4.70
N THR A 12 17.61 -9.17 4.69
CA THR A 12 17.14 -10.44 5.26
C THR A 12 16.92 -10.34 6.76
N ASP A 13 17.88 -9.74 7.47
CA ASP A 13 17.79 -9.57 8.92
C ASP A 13 16.66 -8.62 9.29
N ARG A 14 16.50 -7.52 8.55
CA ARG A 14 15.39 -6.59 8.76
C ARG A 14 14.02 -7.23 8.53
N LEU A 15 13.87 -8.02 7.46
CA LEU A 15 12.63 -8.74 7.18
C LEU A 15 12.30 -9.73 8.32
N ARG A 16 13.30 -10.46 8.82
CA ARG A 16 13.13 -11.41 9.91
C ARG A 16 12.69 -10.72 11.20
N GLN A 17 13.34 -9.61 11.57
CA GLN A 17 13.01 -8.85 12.78
C GLN A 17 11.59 -8.28 12.73
N GLU A 18 11.17 -7.72 11.59
CA GLU A 18 9.82 -7.19 11.45
C GLU A 18 8.77 -8.30 11.45
N ALA A 19 9.06 -9.43 10.83
CA ALA A 19 8.17 -10.59 10.84
C ALA A 19 8.01 -11.14 12.26
N GLU A 20 9.11 -11.29 13.00
CA GLU A 20 9.10 -11.72 14.40
C GLU A 20 8.31 -10.76 15.30
N ARG A 21 8.53 -9.45 15.15
CA ARG A 21 7.77 -8.41 15.87
C ARG A 21 6.26 -8.53 15.64
N LEU A 22 5.85 -8.99 14.47
CA LEU A 22 4.45 -9.16 14.08
C LEU A 22 3.93 -10.58 14.30
N GLY A 23 4.77 -11.51 14.76
CA GLY A 23 4.41 -12.93 14.94
C GLY A 23 4.12 -13.66 13.62
N LEU A 24 4.75 -13.24 12.52
CA LEU A 24 4.57 -13.77 11.18
C LEU A 24 5.82 -14.49 10.68
N ALA A 25 5.65 -15.38 9.69
CA ALA A 25 6.76 -15.86 8.91
C ALA A 25 7.30 -14.74 7.99
N PRO A 26 8.63 -14.66 7.76
CA PRO A 26 9.22 -13.67 6.84
C PRO A 26 8.59 -13.67 5.45
N GLU A 27 8.24 -14.85 4.93
CA GLU A 27 7.60 -15.04 3.63
C GLU A 27 6.18 -14.47 3.59
N ASP A 28 5.43 -14.59 4.68
CA ASP A 28 4.07 -14.06 4.78
C ASP A 28 4.09 -12.53 4.87
N LEU A 29 5.03 -11.96 5.63
CA LEU A 29 5.25 -10.52 5.66
C LEU A 29 5.65 -9.99 4.27
N ALA A 30 6.59 -10.65 3.59
CA ALA A 30 7.02 -10.27 2.25
C ALA A 30 5.86 -10.33 1.24
N ARG A 31 5.04 -11.39 1.30
CA ARG A 31 3.84 -11.52 0.48
C ARG A 31 2.84 -10.40 0.74
N ALA A 32 2.56 -10.10 2.00
CA ALA A 32 1.63 -9.05 2.39
C ALA A 32 2.12 -7.67 1.91
N ALA A 33 3.42 -7.40 2.05
CA ALA A 33 4.02 -6.15 1.58
C ALA A 33 3.92 -6.00 0.05
N ILE A 34 4.16 -7.07 -0.72
CA ILE A 34 3.98 -7.05 -2.18
C ILE A 34 2.51 -6.87 -2.54
N ALA A 35 1.59 -7.54 -1.85
CA ALA A 35 0.16 -7.39 -2.09
C ALA A 35 -0.32 -5.96 -1.78
N ASP A 36 0.19 -5.35 -0.71
CA ASP A 36 -0.12 -3.97 -0.33
C ASP A 36 0.45 -2.97 -1.35
N LEU A 37 1.68 -3.19 -1.82
CA LEU A 37 2.31 -2.39 -2.86
C LEU A 37 1.55 -2.45 -4.19
N LEU A 38 1.02 -3.63 -4.54
CA LEU A 38 0.26 -3.85 -5.77
C LEU A 38 -1.23 -3.51 -5.62
N ALA A 39 -1.71 -3.26 -4.40
CA ALA A 39 -3.08 -2.85 -4.20
C ALA A 39 -3.26 -1.45 -4.81
N THR A 40 -4.27 -1.29 -5.66
CA THR A 40 -4.63 -0.06 -6.37
C THR A 40 -5.22 1.01 -5.44
N ARG A 41 -4.62 1.23 -4.27
CA ARG A 41 -5.05 2.21 -3.27
C ARG A 41 -5.03 3.63 -3.81
N ASP A 42 -4.11 3.92 -4.72
CA ASP A 42 -4.00 5.25 -5.34
C ASP A 42 -5.20 5.57 -6.23
N ASP A 43 -5.77 4.60 -6.95
CA ASP A 43 -6.90 4.85 -7.85
C ASP A 43 -8.20 5.07 -7.09
N ASP A 44 -8.46 4.28 -6.04
CA ASP A 44 -9.64 4.45 -5.18
C ASP A 44 -9.58 5.77 -4.39
N PHE A 45 -8.40 6.10 -3.85
CA PHE A 45 -8.17 7.37 -3.18
C PHE A 45 -8.33 8.56 -4.15
N LYS A 46 -7.72 8.48 -5.33
CA LYS A 46 -7.81 9.52 -6.37
C LYS A 46 -9.24 9.71 -6.83
N ALA A 47 -9.99 8.64 -7.08
CA ALA A 47 -11.40 8.71 -7.45
C ALA A 47 -12.25 9.37 -6.34
N ALA A 48 -12.00 9.04 -5.07
CA ALA A 48 -12.66 9.67 -3.93
C ALA A 48 -12.30 11.16 -3.82
N ALA A 49 -11.03 11.52 -3.97
CA ALA A 49 -10.56 12.90 -3.94
C ALA A 49 -11.17 13.73 -5.09
N GLU A 50 -11.17 13.22 -6.32
CA GLU A 50 -11.80 13.87 -7.47
C GLU A 50 -13.31 14.06 -7.29
N ARG A 51 -14.00 13.13 -6.62
CA ARG A 51 -15.41 13.28 -6.29
C ARG A 51 -15.66 14.40 -5.29
N VAL A 52 -14.81 14.54 -4.27
CA VAL A 52 -14.91 15.61 -3.27
C VAL A 52 -14.63 16.97 -3.89
N LEU A 53 -13.57 17.08 -4.70
CA LEU A 53 -13.23 18.32 -5.40
C LEU A 53 -14.33 18.78 -6.34
N ARG A 54 -14.89 17.89 -7.17
CA ARG A 54 -16.04 18.22 -8.03
C ARG A 54 -17.27 18.70 -7.24
N LYS A 55 -17.62 18.01 -6.15
CA LYS A 55 -18.75 18.43 -5.30
C LYS A 55 -18.54 19.82 -4.71
N ASN A 56 -17.33 20.14 -4.27
CA ASN A 56 -17.01 21.46 -3.74
C ASN A 56 -17.04 22.53 -4.83
N GLU A 57 -16.50 22.24 -6.02
CA GLU A 57 -16.57 23.15 -7.17
C GLU A 57 -18.03 23.47 -7.54
N GLU A 58 -18.88 22.45 -7.61
CA GLU A 58 -20.33 22.64 -7.84
C GLU A 58 -21.00 23.46 -6.73
N LEU A 59 -20.61 23.25 -5.46
CA LEU A 59 -21.12 24.02 -4.34
C LEU A 59 -20.75 25.50 -4.48
N TYR A 60 -19.48 25.79 -4.78
CA TYR A 60 -18.99 27.15 -4.96
C TYR A 60 -19.63 27.84 -6.18
N ARG A 61 -19.85 27.13 -7.30
CA ARG A 61 -20.56 27.68 -8.46
C ARG A 61 -22.03 28.05 -8.16
N ARG A 62 -22.69 27.38 -7.21
CA ARG A 62 -24.08 27.69 -6.82
C ARG A 62 -24.19 28.83 -5.82
N LEU A 63 -23.08 29.17 -5.15
CA LEU A 63 -23.01 30.22 -4.13
C LEU A 63 -22.52 31.57 -4.69
N ALA A 64 -22.08 31.61 -5.95
CA ALA A 64 -21.70 32.82 -6.70
C ALA A 64 -22.82 33.23 -7.67
#